data_AF-A0A6S7GWA1-F1
#
_entry.id   AF-A0A6S7GWA1-F1
#
_cell.length_a   1.000
_cell.length_b   1.000
_cell.length_c   1.000
_cell.angle_alpha   90.00
_cell.angle_beta   90.00
_cell.angle_gamma   90.00
#
_symmetry.space_group_name_H-M   'P 1'
#
loop_
_entity.id
_entity.type
_entity.pdbx_description
1 polymer ?
#
loop_
_entity_poly.entity_id
_entity_poly.type
_entity_poly.pdbx_seq_one_letter_code
_entity_poly.pdbx_strand_id
1 'polypeptide(L)'
;MYGKTVGELSVYIKDDGGSRRKLWSKKGDQGNKWISGAATISNVSITDYQVEFEAIRGPSYHADIALDDIYFRETPCGVERLGCFNDRYKRALPDLIVNLRDKIDWYDMQKTVRECACTAHEQGYKYFAVQFYGECWGSRDFIEYDKYGASDDCVSGVGKDFTNFVYKFTD
;
A
#
# COMPACT_ATOMS: atom_id res chain seq x y z
N MET A 1 -6.05 -2.69 -26.25
CA MET A 1 -5.04 -3.05 -27.27
C MET A 1 -5.73 -3.94 -28.28
N TYR A 2 -5.91 -3.49 -29.52
CA TYR A 2 -6.71 -4.22 -30.52
C TYR A 2 -6.08 -4.13 -31.91
N GLY A 3 -6.09 -5.24 -32.65
CA GLY A 3 -5.58 -5.30 -34.03
C GLY A 3 -4.58 -6.43 -34.29
N LYS A 4 -4.46 -6.80 -35.58
CA LYS A 4 -3.74 -8.01 -36.03
C LYS A 4 -2.25 -8.02 -35.70
N THR A 5 -1.64 -6.86 -35.59
CA THR A 5 -0.20 -6.70 -35.35
C THR A 5 0.05 -5.80 -34.14
N VAL A 6 -0.80 -5.87 -33.13
CA VAL A 6 -0.49 -5.20 -31.85
C VAL A 6 0.85 -5.73 -31.35
N GLY A 7 1.75 -4.83 -30.96
CA GLY A 7 3.02 -5.20 -30.37
C GLY A 7 2.87 -5.51 -28.89
N GLU A 8 3.56 -4.78 -28.03
CA GLU A 8 3.62 -5.01 -26.58
C GLU A 8 3.33 -3.72 -25.82
N LEU A 9 2.62 -3.84 -24.72
CA LEU A 9 2.54 -2.80 -23.69
C LEU A 9 3.20 -3.34 -22.42
N SER A 10 4.16 -2.59 -21.89
CA SER A 10 4.83 -2.88 -20.62
C SER A 10 4.69 -1.70 -19.67
N VAL A 11 4.61 -2.00 -18.37
CA VAL A 11 4.68 -0.99 -17.31
C VAL A 11 5.94 -1.24 -16.48
N TYR A 12 6.70 -0.18 -16.24
CA TYR A 12 7.92 -0.20 -15.44
C TYR A 12 7.82 0.81 -14.30
N ILE A 13 8.63 0.57 -13.27
CA ILE A 13 9.00 1.57 -12.29
C ILE A 13 10.49 1.90 -12.44
N LYS A 14 10.82 3.16 -12.27
CA LYS A 14 12.19 3.67 -12.23
C LYS A 14 12.40 4.44 -10.94
N ASP A 15 13.39 4.04 -10.14
CA ASP A 15 13.77 4.76 -8.93
C ASP A 15 14.64 5.99 -9.23
N ASP A 16 14.88 6.82 -8.22
CA ASP A 16 15.74 8.01 -8.29
C ASP A 16 17.20 7.70 -8.70
N GLY A 17 17.71 6.54 -8.31
CA GLY A 17 19.01 5.99 -8.71
C GLY A 17 19.06 5.54 -10.18
N GLY A 18 17.92 5.54 -10.87
CA GLY A 18 17.80 5.18 -12.29
C GLY A 18 17.64 3.68 -12.54
N SER A 19 17.52 2.85 -11.51
CA SER A 19 17.20 1.43 -11.63
C SER A 19 15.78 1.26 -12.15
N ARG A 20 15.65 0.51 -13.25
CA ARG A 20 14.38 0.30 -13.95
C ARG A 20 13.94 -1.15 -13.80
N ARG A 21 12.71 -1.36 -13.33
CA ARG A 21 12.12 -2.69 -13.11
C ARG A 21 10.77 -2.81 -13.81
N LYS A 22 10.56 -3.90 -14.56
CA LYS A 22 9.27 -4.22 -15.20
C LYS A 22 8.27 -4.70 -14.15
N LEU A 23 7.10 -4.09 -14.09
CA LEU A 23 5.97 -4.51 -13.25
C LEU A 23 5.10 -5.55 -13.97
N TRP A 24 4.74 -5.30 -15.22
CA TRP A 24 4.02 -6.26 -16.06
C TRP A 24 4.18 -5.98 -17.56
N SER A 25 3.79 -6.95 -18.40
CA SER A 25 3.65 -6.77 -19.85
C SER A 25 2.46 -7.54 -20.43
N LYS A 26 1.89 -7.02 -21.53
CA LYS A 26 0.86 -7.67 -22.36
C LYS A 26 1.28 -7.56 -23.82
N LYS A 27 1.09 -8.64 -24.58
CA LYS A 27 1.48 -8.77 -25.99
C LYS A 27 0.28 -9.12 -26.87
N GLY A 28 0.25 -8.57 -28.07
CA GLY A 28 -0.74 -8.90 -29.07
C GLY A 28 -2.14 -8.38 -28.75
N ASP A 29 -3.10 -8.80 -29.57
CA ASP A 29 -4.50 -8.40 -29.44
C ASP A 29 -5.09 -8.82 -28.08
N GLN A 30 -5.72 -7.88 -27.37
CA GLN A 30 -6.42 -8.12 -26.11
C GLN A 30 -7.95 -8.10 -26.28
N GLY A 31 -8.44 -7.87 -27.49
CA GLY A 31 -9.85 -7.74 -27.85
C GLY A 31 -10.31 -6.28 -27.96
N ASN A 32 -11.40 -6.07 -28.72
CA ASN A 32 -12.02 -4.76 -28.91
C ASN A 32 -12.90 -4.35 -27.72
N LYS A 33 -12.27 -4.17 -26.56
CA LYS A 33 -12.91 -3.71 -25.32
C LYS A 33 -11.88 -3.06 -24.38
N TRP A 34 -12.36 -2.21 -23.48
CA TRP A 34 -11.56 -1.75 -22.34
C TRP A 34 -11.32 -2.89 -21.36
N ILE A 35 -10.08 -2.99 -20.87
CA ILE A 35 -9.65 -3.99 -19.90
C ILE A 35 -8.94 -3.26 -18.77
N SER A 36 -9.44 -3.44 -17.55
CA SER A 36 -8.78 -2.90 -16.36
C SER A 36 -7.48 -3.67 -16.10
N GLY A 37 -6.40 -2.94 -15.87
CA GLY A 37 -5.10 -3.48 -15.48
C GLY A 37 -4.63 -2.84 -14.18
N ALA A 38 -3.87 -3.59 -13.39
CA ALA A 38 -3.27 -3.11 -12.14
C ALA A 38 -1.81 -3.54 -12.07
N ALA A 39 -0.98 -2.68 -11.47
CA ALA A 39 0.42 -2.95 -11.19
C ALA A 39 0.69 -2.67 -9.71
N THR A 40 1.17 -3.66 -8.97
CA THR A 40 1.61 -3.44 -7.59
C THR A 40 3.00 -2.83 -7.60
N ILE A 41 3.13 -1.66 -6.98
CA ILE A 41 4.39 -0.99 -6.75
C ILE A 41 4.86 -1.36 -5.34
N SER A 42 5.77 -2.33 -5.24
CA SER A 42 6.39 -2.76 -3.98
C SER A 42 7.89 -2.47 -3.97
N ASN A 43 8.50 -2.47 -2.77
CA ASN A 43 9.94 -2.31 -2.57
C ASN A 43 10.50 -1.03 -3.23
N VAL A 44 9.77 0.08 -3.10
CA VAL A 44 10.26 1.39 -3.53
C VAL A 44 10.87 2.08 -2.32
N SER A 45 12.05 2.64 -2.52
CA SER A 45 12.63 3.61 -1.58
C SER A 45 11.62 4.71 -1.26
N ILE A 46 11.73 5.34 -0.10
CA ILE A 46 10.89 6.49 0.34
C ILE A 46 11.15 7.74 -0.53
N THR A 47 11.93 7.60 -1.60
CA THR A 47 12.32 8.66 -2.54
C THR A 47 11.42 8.67 -3.77
N ASP A 48 11.60 9.70 -4.60
CA ASP A 48 10.80 9.88 -5.81
C ASP A 48 10.99 8.70 -6.79
N TYR A 49 9.90 8.33 -7.47
CA TYR A 49 9.91 7.31 -8.51
C TYR A 49 9.11 7.74 -9.73
N GLN A 50 9.38 7.10 -10.86
CA GLN A 50 8.65 7.31 -12.11
C GLN A 50 7.97 6.00 -12.54
N VAL A 51 6.71 6.09 -12.94
CA VAL A 51 6.01 5.01 -13.64
C VAL A 51 6.12 5.24 -15.14
N GLU A 52 6.68 4.27 -15.86
CA GLU A 52 6.88 4.34 -17.30
C GLU A 52 5.96 3.34 -18.02
N PHE A 53 5.13 3.85 -18.92
CA PHE A 53 4.35 3.04 -19.85
C PHE A 53 5.10 2.95 -21.18
N GLU A 54 5.50 1.75 -21.58
CA GLU A 54 6.26 1.50 -22.80
C GLU A 54 5.40 0.70 -23.79
N ALA A 55 5.12 1.31 -24.93
CA ALA A 55 4.43 0.66 -26.04
C ALA A 55 5.41 0.35 -27.16
N ILE A 56 5.57 -0.94 -27.46
CA ILE A 56 6.30 -1.41 -28.64
C ILE A 56 5.29 -1.55 -29.77
N ARG A 57 5.47 -0.77 -30.83
CA ARG A 57 4.64 -0.87 -32.04
C ARG A 57 4.94 -2.19 -32.76
N GLY A 58 3.91 -2.86 -33.26
CA GLY A 58 4.10 -3.98 -34.18
C GLY A 58 4.38 -3.54 -35.62
N PRO A 59 4.53 -4.49 -36.55
CA PRO A 59 5.04 -4.23 -37.91
C PRO A 59 4.08 -3.46 -38.84
N SER A 60 2.82 -3.23 -38.46
CA SER A 60 1.83 -2.58 -39.32
C SER A 60 1.11 -1.41 -38.64
N TYR A 61 0.15 -0.80 -39.34
CA TYR A 61 -0.70 0.28 -38.83
C TYR A 61 -2.10 -0.21 -38.41
N HIS A 62 -2.42 -1.50 -38.57
CA HIS A 62 -3.73 -2.06 -38.24
C HIS A 62 -3.87 -2.46 -36.77
N ALA A 63 -3.31 -1.65 -35.85
CA ALA A 63 -3.31 -1.95 -34.43
C ALA A 63 -3.08 -0.71 -33.58
N ASP A 64 -3.85 -0.58 -32.50
CA ASP A 64 -3.76 0.53 -31.55
C ASP A 64 -3.65 0.04 -30.10
N ILE A 65 -2.91 0.82 -29.30
CA ILE A 65 -2.80 0.70 -27.85
C ILE A 65 -3.31 2.02 -27.26
N ALA A 66 -4.34 1.94 -26.44
CA ALA A 66 -4.91 3.08 -25.73
C ALA A 66 -4.93 2.78 -24.22
N LEU A 67 -4.72 3.82 -23.43
CA LEU A 67 -4.78 3.83 -21.97
C LEU A 67 -5.66 5.00 -21.55
N ASP A 68 -6.44 4.81 -20.50
CA ASP A 68 -7.26 5.84 -19.88
C ASP A 68 -7.45 5.50 -18.39
N ASP A 69 -7.97 6.44 -17.60
CA ASP A 69 -8.27 6.27 -16.17
C ASP A 69 -7.07 5.78 -15.34
N ILE A 70 -5.89 6.33 -15.58
CA ILE A 70 -4.69 6.01 -14.78
C ILE A 70 -4.81 6.72 -13.44
N TYR A 71 -4.92 5.93 -12.37
CA TYR A 71 -4.90 6.43 -10.99
C TYR A 71 -3.96 5.59 -10.14
N PHE A 72 -3.45 6.22 -9.09
CA PHE A 72 -2.66 5.55 -8.07
C PHE A 72 -3.56 5.23 -6.89
N ARG A 73 -3.54 3.97 -6.46
CA ARG A 73 -4.13 3.56 -5.20
C ARG A 73 -3.00 3.32 -4.21
N GLU A 74 -2.83 4.23 -3.28
CA GLU A 74 -1.89 4.04 -2.19
C GLU A 74 -2.43 2.95 -1.26
N THR A 75 -1.74 1.81 -1.23
CA THR A 75 -1.87 0.82 -0.17
C THR A 75 -0.63 0.90 0.70
N PRO A 76 -0.71 1.43 1.93
CA PRO A 76 0.45 1.53 2.80
C PRO A 76 1.07 0.15 2.98
N CYS A 77 2.33 -0.03 2.57
CA CYS A 77 3.16 -1.21 2.83
C CYS A 77 2.45 -2.61 2.73
N GLY A 78 1.44 -2.76 1.86
CA GLY A 78 0.68 -4.01 1.69
C GLY A 78 -0.07 -4.47 2.94
N VAL A 79 -1.06 -3.71 3.40
CA VAL A 79 -1.75 -3.98 4.68
C VAL A 79 -3.25 -4.24 4.51
N GLU A 80 -3.77 -5.19 5.28
CA GLU A 80 -5.19 -5.40 5.55
C GLU A 80 -5.62 -4.60 6.79
N ARG A 81 -6.78 -3.93 6.71
CA ARG A 81 -7.39 -3.21 7.84
C ARG A 81 -8.26 -4.19 8.63
N LEU A 82 -7.86 -4.51 9.86
CA LEU A 82 -8.59 -5.46 10.69
C LEU A 82 -9.72 -4.80 11.49
N GLY A 83 -9.55 -3.54 11.89
CA GLY A 83 -10.60 -2.77 12.54
C GLY A 83 -10.15 -2.00 13.78
N CYS A 84 -11.13 -1.56 14.56
CA CYS A 84 -10.94 -0.75 15.76
C CYS A 84 -11.26 -1.57 17.01
N PHE A 85 -10.33 -1.63 17.95
CA PHE A 85 -10.42 -2.49 19.13
C PHE A 85 -9.93 -1.76 20.38
N ASN A 86 -10.56 -2.05 21.52
CA ASN A 86 -10.11 -1.51 22.80
C ASN A 86 -8.72 -2.06 23.16
N ASP A 87 -7.97 -1.30 23.95
CA ASP A 87 -6.70 -1.72 24.55
C ASP A 87 -6.71 -1.49 26.06
N ARG A 88 -5.78 -2.13 26.76
CA ARG A 88 -5.62 -2.01 28.22
C ARG A 88 -4.14 -2.07 28.60
N TYR A 89 -3.84 -1.81 29.86
CA TYR A 89 -2.47 -1.89 30.41
C TYR A 89 -1.72 -3.18 30.02
N LYS A 90 -2.41 -4.33 29.98
CA LYS A 90 -1.89 -5.55 29.35
C LYS A 90 -2.16 -5.49 27.85
N ARG A 91 -1.31 -4.80 27.09
CA ARG A 91 -1.59 -4.43 25.70
C ARG A 91 -1.90 -5.62 24.78
N ALA A 92 -2.72 -5.40 23.76
CA ALA A 92 -2.93 -6.35 22.66
C ALA A 92 -1.69 -6.48 21.78
N LEU A 93 -1.09 -5.35 21.42
CA LEU A 93 0.20 -5.27 20.73
C LEU A 93 1.27 -4.83 21.75
N PRO A 94 2.27 -5.67 22.07
CA PRO A 94 3.18 -5.41 23.18
C PRO A 94 4.26 -4.37 22.89
N ASP A 95 4.65 -4.20 21.62
CA ASP A 95 5.86 -3.45 21.28
C ASP A 95 5.50 -2.03 20.85
N LEU A 96 6.01 -1.01 21.55
CA LEU A 96 5.98 0.36 21.03
C LEU A 96 7.10 0.48 20.00
N ILE A 97 6.73 0.52 18.72
CA ILE A 97 7.67 0.61 17.59
C ILE A 97 8.25 2.03 17.53
N VAL A 98 7.36 3.03 17.50
CA VAL A 98 7.72 4.44 17.38
C VAL A 98 6.58 5.33 17.88
N ASN A 99 6.91 6.49 18.45
CA ASN A 99 5.93 7.51 18.80
C ASN A 99 5.99 8.65 17.78
N LEU A 100 4.90 8.80 17.01
CA LEU A 100 4.78 9.78 15.93
C LEU A 100 3.87 10.95 16.31
N ARG A 101 3.46 11.07 17.58
CA ARG A 101 2.48 12.07 18.02
C ARG A 101 2.94 13.51 17.78
N ASP A 102 4.24 13.77 17.88
CA ASP A 102 4.83 15.08 17.62
C ASP A 102 4.89 15.44 16.12
N LYS A 103 4.58 14.48 15.23
CA LYS A 103 4.66 14.63 13.77
C LYS A 103 3.29 14.45 13.08
N ILE A 104 2.20 14.44 13.85
CA ILE A 104 0.86 14.23 13.29
C ILE A 104 0.50 15.37 12.33
N ASP A 105 0.11 15.00 11.12
CA ASP A 105 -0.62 15.87 10.20
C ASP A 105 -2.12 15.64 10.39
N TRP A 106 -2.78 16.53 11.14
CA TRP A 106 -4.20 16.39 11.47
C TRP A 106 -5.13 16.47 10.27
N TYR A 107 -4.66 17.01 9.14
CA TYR A 107 -5.42 17.05 7.89
C TYR A 107 -5.26 15.76 7.08
N ASP A 108 -4.21 14.96 7.35
CA ASP A 108 -3.91 13.72 6.66
C ASP A 108 -3.31 12.66 7.60
N MET A 109 -4.20 12.00 8.35
CA MET A 109 -3.82 10.89 9.24
C MET A 109 -3.22 9.69 8.50
N GLN A 110 -3.36 9.59 7.17
CA GLN A 110 -2.73 8.50 6.43
C GLN A 110 -1.20 8.60 6.45
N LYS A 111 -0.63 9.80 6.63
CA LYS A 111 0.82 9.95 6.84
C LYS A 111 1.30 9.20 8.08
N THR A 112 0.58 9.30 9.19
CA THR A 112 0.91 8.59 10.43
C THR A 112 0.76 7.08 10.27
N VAL A 113 -0.32 6.63 9.65
CA VAL A 113 -0.54 5.21 9.36
C VAL A 113 0.58 4.67 8.46
N ARG A 114 0.96 5.41 7.41
CA ARG A 114 2.02 5.02 6.47
C ARG A 114 3.38 4.90 7.14
N GLU A 115 3.76 5.92 7.92
CA GLU A 115 5.02 5.92 8.67
C GLU A 115 5.07 4.74 9.65
N CYS A 116 3.97 4.49 10.39
CA CYS A 116 3.89 3.35 11.29
C CYS A 116 3.96 2.01 10.54
N ALA A 117 3.20 1.85 9.45
CA ALA A 117 3.19 0.65 8.63
C ALA A 117 4.58 0.33 8.09
N CYS A 118 5.25 1.30 7.48
CA CYS A 118 6.53 1.04 6.83
C CYS A 118 7.65 0.84 7.86
N THR A 119 7.64 1.59 8.97
CA THR A 119 8.55 1.33 10.12
C THR A 119 8.36 -0.08 10.68
N ALA A 120 7.11 -0.52 10.87
CA ALA A 120 6.79 -1.85 11.38
C ALA A 120 7.21 -2.95 10.39
N HIS A 121 6.95 -2.76 9.10
CA HIS A 121 7.31 -3.72 8.06
C HIS A 121 8.83 -3.93 7.97
N GLU A 122 9.61 -2.85 7.92
CA GLU A 122 11.09 -2.90 7.90
C GLU A 122 11.67 -3.62 9.11
N GLN A 123 11.00 -3.58 10.26
CA GLN A 123 11.41 -4.24 11.49
C GLN A 123 10.85 -5.66 11.66
N GLY A 124 10.18 -6.20 10.63
CA GLY A 124 9.70 -7.58 10.58
C GLY A 124 8.46 -7.86 11.46
N TYR A 125 7.63 -6.85 11.71
CA TYR A 125 6.36 -7.03 12.41
C TYR A 125 5.30 -7.65 11.50
N LYS A 126 4.43 -8.50 12.08
CA LYS A 126 3.29 -9.11 11.36
C LYS A 126 2.00 -8.28 11.50
N TYR A 127 1.87 -7.63 12.64
CA TYR A 127 0.76 -6.74 12.98
C TYR A 127 1.31 -5.41 13.44
N PHE A 128 0.60 -4.34 13.12
CA PHE A 128 0.79 -3.05 13.77
C PHE A 128 -0.56 -2.40 14.06
N ALA A 129 -0.55 -1.43 14.97
CA ALA A 129 -1.70 -0.61 15.27
C ALA A 129 -1.27 0.82 15.55
N VAL A 130 -2.14 1.77 15.23
CA VAL A 130 -1.96 3.16 15.65
C VAL A 130 -2.93 3.44 16.80
N GLN A 131 -2.38 3.80 17.96
CA GLN A 131 -3.10 4.22 19.15
C GLN A 131 -2.82 5.68 19.43
N PHE A 132 -3.72 6.35 20.15
CA PHE A 132 -3.57 7.72 20.59
C PHE A 132 -3.10 8.67 19.49
N TYR A 133 -3.71 8.50 18.31
CA TYR A 133 -3.47 9.21 17.06
C TYR A 133 -2.06 9.08 16.44
N GLY A 134 -1.08 8.49 17.12
CA GLY A 134 0.29 8.42 16.59
C GLY A 134 1.27 7.50 17.31
N GLU A 135 0.85 6.75 18.32
CA GLU A 135 1.67 5.69 18.91
C GLU A 135 1.57 4.44 18.04
N CYS A 136 2.70 4.04 17.46
CA CYS A 136 2.80 2.88 16.62
C CYS A 136 3.13 1.66 17.47
N TRP A 137 2.18 0.75 17.63
CA TRP A 137 2.32 -0.49 18.38
C TRP A 137 2.44 -1.68 17.42
N GLY A 138 3.13 -2.75 17.82
CA GLY A 138 3.43 -3.90 16.96
C GLY A 138 3.41 -5.25 17.64
N SER A 139 3.28 -6.31 16.85
CA SER A 139 3.67 -7.67 17.24
C SER A 139 4.28 -8.46 16.08
N ARG A 140 5.37 -9.17 16.37
CA ARG A 140 6.02 -10.12 15.45
C ARG A 140 5.35 -11.50 15.45
N ASP A 141 4.56 -11.77 16.49
CA ASP A 141 3.88 -13.03 16.70
C ASP A 141 2.40 -12.95 16.29
N PHE A 142 1.76 -14.11 16.23
CA PHE A 142 0.30 -14.14 16.13
C PHE A 142 -0.31 -13.66 17.45
N ILE A 143 -1.26 -12.74 17.36
CA ILE A 143 -1.92 -12.14 18.51
C ILE A 143 -3.44 -12.20 18.39
N GLU A 144 -4.12 -12.25 19.53
CA GLU A 144 -5.55 -11.96 19.65
C GLU A 144 -5.71 -10.43 19.79
N TYR A 145 -5.67 -9.74 18.65
CA TYR A 145 -5.70 -8.28 18.59
C TYR A 145 -7.03 -7.68 19.09
N ASP A 146 -8.09 -8.47 19.09
CA ASP A 146 -9.47 -8.12 19.43
C ASP A 146 -9.88 -8.60 20.84
N LYS A 147 -8.94 -9.09 21.65
CA LYS A 147 -9.19 -9.66 23.00
C LYS A 147 -9.93 -8.75 23.99
N TYR A 148 -10.01 -7.45 23.71
CA TYR A 148 -10.75 -6.46 24.53
C TYR A 148 -12.02 -5.93 23.86
N GLY A 149 -12.44 -6.57 22.77
CA GLY A 149 -13.64 -6.22 22.01
C GLY A 149 -13.44 -5.04 21.07
N ALA A 150 -14.41 -4.89 20.16
CA ALA A 150 -14.47 -3.79 19.22
C ALA A 150 -14.67 -2.43 19.92
N SER A 151 -14.27 -1.36 19.25
CA SER A 151 -14.43 0.02 19.69
C SER A 151 -14.88 0.91 18.53
N ASP A 152 -15.56 2.01 18.85
CA ASP A 152 -15.90 3.08 17.91
C ASP A 152 -14.97 4.29 18.04
N ASP A 153 -13.99 4.24 18.94
CA ASP A 153 -13.04 5.32 19.23
C ASP A 153 -11.83 5.32 18.29
N CYS A 154 -12.06 5.03 17.01
CA CYS A 154 -11.09 5.24 15.96
C CYS A 154 -11.58 6.27 14.94
N VAL A 155 -10.64 6.99 14.33
CA VAL A 155 -10.90 7.94 13.27
C VAL A 155 -9.83 7.81 12.20
N SER A 156 -10.23 7.78 10.93
CA SER A 156 -9.30 7.82 9.80
C SER A 156 -8.16 6.78 9.83
N GLY A 157 -8.38 5.60 10.44
CA GLY A 157 -7.36 4.55 10.52
C GLY A 157 -6.42 4.64 11.73
N VAL A 158 -6.71 5.51 12.70
CA VAL A 158 -5.99 5.58 13.97
C VAL A 158 -6.96 5.47 15.14
N GLY A 159 -6.51 4.91 16.27
CA GLY A 159 -7.29 4.88 17.50
C GLY A 159 -7.02 6.08 18.40
N LYS A 160 -7.97 6.39 19.28
CA LYS A 160 -7.82 7.34 20.40
C LYS A 160 -7.00 6.71 21.54
N ASP A 161 -6.99 7.35 22.70
CA ASP A 161 -6.36 6.81 23.91
C ASP A 161 -6.95 5.41 24.25
N PHE A 162 -6.08 4.47 24.61
CA PHE A 162 -6.40 3.06 24.85
C PHE A 162 -7.27 2.38 23.78
N THR A 163 -7.16 2.81 22.51
CA THR A 163 -7.88 2.19 21.39
C THR A 163 -6.90 1.97 20.24
N ASN A 164 -6.89 0.76 19.69
CA ASN A 164 -6.02 0.36 18.59
C ASN A 164 -6.83 0.32 17.29
N PHE A 165 -6.41 1.06 16.26
CA PHE A 165 -6.77 0.70 14.89
C PHE A 165 -5.73 -0.28 14.36
N VAL A 166 -6.13 -1.53 14.13
CA VAL A 166 -5.22 -2.66 13.87
C VAL A 166 -5.13 -2.97 12.37
N TYR A 167 -3.90 -3.27 11.96
CA TYR A 167 -3.53 -3.66 10.61
C TYR A 167 -2.69 -4.95 10.63
N LYS A 168 -2.78 -5.71 9.54
CA LYS A 168 -1.98 -6.91 9.29
C LYS A 168 -1.28 -6.78 7.94
N PHE A 169 -0.02 -7.17 7.86
CA PHE A 169 0.68 -7.22 6.57
C PHE A 169 0.18 -8.40 5.73
N THR A 170 -0.04 -8.15 4.45
CA THR A 170 -0.40 -9.15 3.44
C THR A 170 0.83 -9.37 2.56
N ASP A 171 1.65 -10.35 2.93
CA ASP A 171 2.78 -10.82 2.12
C ASP A 171 2.32 -11.29 0.72
#